data_AF-A0A914FX52-F1
#
_entry.id   AF-A0A914FX52-F1
#
_cell.length_a   1.000
_cell.length_b   1.000
_cell.length_c   1.000
_cell.angle_alpha   90.00
_cell.angle_beta   90.00
_cell.angle_gamma   90.00
#
_symmetry.space_group_name_H-M   'P 1'
#
loop_
_entity.id
_entity.type
_entity.pdbx_description
1 polymer ?
#
loop_
_entity_poly.entity_id
_entity_poly.type
_entity_poly.pdbx_seq_one_letter_code
_entity_poly.pdbx_strand_id
1 'polypeptide(L)'
;VDPYFLEDAFNRTNLEKELYRISENTVTKFIRHIKFDTKVSGYDLDETEEISADVYGLMHARYILSTDGLKEMKKKYDNAEFGYCPREKCYQQKVLPVGSFFEYKENNKHKIKNE
;
A
#
# COMPACT_ATOMS: atom_id res chain seq x y z
N VAL A 1 -5.16 -6.74 2.48
CA VAL A 1 -4.03 -7.17 3.35
C VAL A 1 -4.64 -7.86 4.55
N ASP A 2 -4.10 -9.00 4.96
CA ASP A 2 -4.55 -9.68 6.17
C ASP A 2 -4.46 -8.74 7.40
N PRO A 3 -5.53 -8.58 8.20
CA PRO A 3 -5.47 -7.80 9.42
C PRO A 3 -4.32 -8.21 10.34
N TYR A 4 -4.06 -9.50 10.57
CA TYR A 4 -2.97 -9.95 11.44
C TYR A 4 -1.60 -9.48 10.94
N PHE A 5 -1.39 -9.46 9.61
CA PHE A 5 -0.16 -8.92 9.02
C PHE A 5 0.05 -7.44 9.35
N LEU A 6 -1.04 -6.64 9.35
CA LEU A 6 -1.00 -5.22 9.68
C LEU A 6 -0.71 -4.95 11.17
N GLU A 7 -1.09 -5.86 12.07
CA GLU A 7 -0.94 -5.68 13.53
C GLU A 7 0.46 -6.04 14.03
N ASP A 8 1.12 -6.98 13.36
CA ASP A 8 2.44 -7.46 13.75
C ASP A 8 3.49 -6.34 13.68
N ALA A 9 4.12 -6.04 14.81
CA ALA A 9 5.19 -5.05 14.92
C ALA A 9 6.39 -5.38 14.03
N PHE A 10 6.67 -6.66 13.78
CA PHE A 10 7.76 -7.08 12.92
C PHE A 10 7.57 -6.60 11.47
N ASN A 11 6.35 -6.70 10.95
CA ASN A 11 6.01 -6.29 9.58
C ASN A 11 5.98 -4.77 9.41
N ARG A 12 5.87 -4.02 10.52
CA ARG A 12 5.84 -2.55 10.57
C ARG A 12 7.22 -1.91 10.75
N THR A 13 8.27 -2.70 10.91
CA THR A 13 9.63 -2.19 11.14
C THR A 13 10.08 -1.19 10.08
N ASN A 14 10.68 -0.08 10.50
CA ASN A 14 11.17 1.03 9.67
C ASN A 14 10.10 1.78 8.84
N LEU A 15 8.82 1.47 9.01
CA LEU A 15 7.75 2.17 8.30
C LEU A 15 7.70 3.67 8.67
N GLU A 16 8.05 3.99 9.92
CA GLU A 16 8.18 5.36 10.45
C GLU A 16 9.31 6.17 9.80
N LYS A 17 10.29 5.51 9.16
CA LYS A 17 11.39 6.17 8.44
C LYS A 17 11.06 6.38 6.97
N GLU A 18 10.23 5.51 6.41
CA GLU A 18 9.75 5.57 5.02
C GLU A 18 8.66 6.65 4.87
N LEU A 19 7.78 6.79 5.87
CA LEU A 19 6.79 7.85 5.96
C LEU A 19 7.40 9.09 6.65
N TYR A 20 7.44 10.21 5.94
CA TYR A 20 8.02 11.44 6.48
C TYR A 20 7.31 11.92 7.74
N ARG A 21 8.05 12.08 8.85
CA ARG A 21 7.65 12.76 10.11
C ARG A 21 6.53 12.11 10.92
N ILE A 22 6.29 10.81 10.76
CA ILE A 22 5.24 10.12 11.53
C ILE A 22 5.89 9.21 12.58
N SER A 23 5.53 9.40 13.85
CA SER A 23 6.02 8.53 14.93
C SER A 23 5.43 7.12 14.83
N GLU A 24 6.11 6.10 15.38
CA GLU A 24 5.58 4.72 15.46
C GLU A 24 4.19 4.66 16.15
N ASN A 25 3.99 5.51 17.15
CA ASN A 25 2.69 5.65 17.82
C ASN A 25 1.61 6.16 16.86
N THR A 26 1.96 7.10 15.99
CA THR A 26 1.05 7.63 14.98
C THR A 26 0.74 6.58 13.92
N VAL A 27 1.74 5.84 13.41
CA VAL A 27 1.52 4.69 12.51
C VAL A 27 0.55 3.68 13.13
N THR A 28 0.69 3.39 14.42
CA THR A 28 -0.22 2.48 15.13
C THR A 28 -1.65 3.01 15.21
N LYS A 29 -1.86 4.34 15.37
CA LYS A 29 -3.19 4.96 15.31
C LYS A 29 -3.81 4.81 13.93
N PHE A 30 -3.03 5.02 12.87
CA PHE A 30 -3.49 4.88 11.49
C PHE A 30 -3.84 3.43 11.12
N ILE A 31 -3.05 2.45 11.57
CA ILE A 31 -3.38 1.03 11.38
C ILE A 31 -4.69 0.65 12.09
N ARG A 32 -4.94 1.22 13.27
CA ARG A 32 -6.22 1.05 13.96
C ARG A 32 -7.37 1.69 13.19
N HIS A 33 -7.17 2.89 12.65
CA HIS A 33 -8.14 3.56 11.79
C HIS A 33 -8.50 2.70 10.58
N ILE A 34 -7.50 2.20 9.85
CA ILE A 34 -7.68 1.32 8.67
C ILE A 34 -8.53 0.07 9.00
N LYS A 35 -8.38 -0.49 10.20
CA LYS A 35 -9.07 -1.73 10.60
C LYS A 35 -10.46 -1.53 11.18
N PHE A 36 -10.60 -0.53 12.04
CA PHE A 36 -11.75 -0.37 12.92
C PHE A 36 -12.54 0.91 12.63
N ASP A 37 -12.17 1.65 11.58
CA ASP A 37 -12.76 2.94 11.22
C ASP A 37 -12.77 3.92 12.41
N THR A 38 -11.68 3.90 13.19
CA THR A 38 -11.55 4.71 14.40
C THR A 38 -11.09 6.11 14.04
N LYS A 39 -11.69 7.14 14.65
CA LYS A 39 -11.21 8.51 14.50
C LYS A 39 -9.76 8.67 14.96
N VAL A 40 -8.95 9.35 14.15
CA VAL A 40 -7.57 9.72 14.52
C VAL A 40 -7.60 11.15 15.08
N SER A 41 -7.31 11.30 16.37
CA SER A 41 -7.30 12.62 17.02
C SER A 41 -6.10 13.46 16.57
N GLY A 42 -6.34 14.74 16.26
CA GLY A 42 -5.28 15.70 15.93
C GLY A 42 -4.94 15.77 14.44
N TYR A 43 -5.74 15.13 13.60
CA TYR A 43 -5.68 15.14 12.13
C TYR A 43 -7.07 15.50 11.61
N ASP A 44 -7.13 16.25 10.52
CA ASP A 44 -8.41 16.41 9.80
C ASP A 44 -8.72 15.17 8.93
N LEU A 45 -9.86 15.17 8.25
CA LEU A 45 -10.30 14.02 7.46
C LEU A 45 -9.37 13.77 6.27
N ASP A 46 -9.01 14.83 5.53
CA ASP A 46 -8.19 14.73 4.32
C ASP A 46 -6.79 14.22 4.67
N GLU A 47 -6.16 14.77 5.70
CA GLU A 47 -4.85 14.32 6.21
C GLU A 47 -4.93 12.88 6.74
N THR A 48 -6.06 12.52 7.38
CA THR A 48 -6.26 11.15 7.88
C THR A 48 -6.31 10.15 6.73
N GLU A 49 -7.05 10.45 5.67
CA GLU A 49 -7.20 9.60 4.49
C GLU A 49 -5.88 9.46 3.73
N GLU A 50 -5.15 10.56 3.52
CA GLU A 50 -3.86 10.57 2.84
C GLU A 50 -2.85 9.66 3.56
N ILE A 51 -2.64 9.89 4.86
CA ILE A 51 -1.69 9.10 5.65
C ILE A 51 -2.12 7.63 5.72
N SER A 52 -3.41 7.36 5.85
CA SER A 52 -3.92 5.98 5.89
C SER A 52 -3.67 5.24 4.58
N ALA A 53 -3.88 5.91 3.43
CA ALA A 53 -3.59 5.36 2.12
C ALA A 53 -2.09 5.03 1.96
N ASP A 54 -1.21 5.91 2.45
CA ASP A 54 0.24 5.70 2.40
C ASP A 54 0.69 4.54 3.28
N VAL A 55 0.23 4.50 4.54
CA VAL A 55 0.51 3.41 5.48
C VAL A 55 0.03 2.09 4.89
N TYR A 56 -1.19 2.05 4.35
CA TYR A 56 -1.72 0.86 3.71
C TYR A 56 -0.92 0.47 2.48
N GLY A 57 -0.53 1.43 1.63
CA GLY A 57 0.24 1.19 0.41
C GLY A 57 1.59 0.53 0.69
N LEU A 58 2.34 1.05 1.67
CA LEU A 58 3.63 0.49 2.08
C LEU A 58 3.48 -0.89 2.73
N MET A 59 2.48 -1.07 3.60
CA MET A 59 2.20 -2.38 4.19
C MET A 59 1.74 -3.39 3.14
N HIS A 60 0.94 -2.96 2.17
CA HIS A 60 0.50 -3.80 1.06
C HIS A 60 1.66 -4.25 0.18
N ALA A 61 2.60 -3.34 -0.13
CA ALA A 61 3.81 -3.68 -0.90
C ALA A 61 4.65 -4.77 -0.21
N ARG A 62 4.75 -4.74 1.13
CA ARG A 62 5.39 -5.81 1.92
C ARG A 62 4.55 -7.09 1.92
N TYR A 63 3.24 -6.96 2.11
CA TYR A 63 2.32 -8.08 2.22
C TYR A 63 2.27 -8.95 0.97
N ILE A 64 2.26 -8.36 -0.23
CA ILE A 64 2.19 -9.13 -1.49
C ILE A 64 3.43 -10.00 -1.76
N LEU A 65 4.50 -9.83 -0.98
CA LEU A 65 5.70 -10.67 -1.01
C LEU A 65 5.64 -11.81 0.02
N SER A 66 4.69 -11.78 0.96
CA SER A 66 4.42 -12.88 1.89
C SER A 66 3.78 -14.06 1.17
N THR A 67 3.85 -15.25 1.76
CA THR A 67 3.25 -16.47 1.19
C THR A 67 1.74 -16.35 1.02
N ASP A 68 1.03 -15.71 1.96
CA ASP A 68 -0.41 -15.53 1.87
C ASP A 68 -0.80 -14.39 0.91
N GLY A 69 -0.07 -13.27 0.93
CA GLY A 69 -0.27 -12.21 -0.05
C GLY A 69 -0.03 -12.66 -1.49
N LEU A 70 0.97 -13.51 -1.74
CA LEU A 70 1.21 -14.12 -3.05
C LEU A 70 0.04 -15.01 -3.51
N LYS A 71 -0.56 -15.80 -2.59
CA LYS A 71 -1.74 -16.61 -2.92
C LYS A 71 -2.93 -15.73 -3.28
N GLU A 72 -3.15 -14.63 -2.57
CA GLU A 72 -4.22 -13.67 -2.89
C GLU A 72 -3.99 -12.96 -4.23
N MET A 73 -2.76 -12.48 -4.47
CA MET A 73 -2.38 -11.86 -5.75
C MET A 73 -2.53 -12.84 -6.93
N LYS A 74 -2.19 -14.12 -6.72
CA LYS A 74 -2.40 -15.17 -7.72
C LYS A 74 -3.88 -15.34 -8.06
N LYS A 75 -4.78 -15.37 -7.06
CA LYS A 75 -6.24 -15.46 -7.33
C LYS A 75 -6.71 -14.30 -8.20
N LYS A 76 -6.28 -13.07 -7.87
CA LYS A 76 -6.61 -11.86 -8.66
C LYS A 76 -6.05 -11.92 -10.08
N TYR A 77 -4.83 -12.42 -10.23
CA TYR A 77 -4.20 -12.66 -11.52
C TYR A 77 -4.99 -13.69 -12.34
N ASP A 78 -5.38 -14.81 -11.74
CA ASP A 78 -6.15 -15.85 -12.40
C ASP A 78 -7.53 -15.35 -12.84
N ASN A 79 -8.14 -14.43 -12.08
CA ASN A 79 -9.39 -13.73 -12.42
C ASN A 79 -9.22 -12.59 -13.45
N ALA A 80 -7.98 -12.29 -13.88
CA ALA A 80 -7.65 -11.16 -14.74
C ALA A 80 -8.09 -9.78 -14.20
N GLU A 81 -8.13 -9.60 -12.88
CA GLU A 81 -8.53 -8.33 -12.23
C GLU A 81 -7.58 -7.17 -12.55
N PHE A 82 -6.33 -7.46 -12.90
CA PHE A 82 -5.32 -6.45 -13.29
C PHE A 82 -5.33 -6.14 -14.79
N GLY A 83 -6.21 -6.80 -15.56
CA GLY A 83 -6.33 -6.64 -17.00
C GLY A 83 -5.34 -7.49 -17.79
N TYR A 84 -5.14 -7.06 -19.04
CA TYR A 84 -4.42 -7.80 -20.07
C TYR A 84 -3.38 -6.93 -20.74
N CYS A 85 -2.36 -7.57 -21.32
CA CYS A 85 -1.35 -6.88 -22.10
C CYS A 85 -1.99 -6.20 -23.32
N PRO A 86 -1.77 -4.89 -23.57
CA PRO A 86 -2.37 -4.18 -24.69
C PRO A 86 -1.75 -4.56 -26.04
N ARG A 87 -0.65 -5.32 -26.07
CA ARG A 87 -0.01 -5.76 -27.31
C ARG A 87 -0.80 -6.92 -27.90
N GLU A 88 -1.27 -6.78 -29.15
CA GLU A 88 -2.03 -7.83 -29.85
C GLU A 88 -1.30 -9.18 -29.90
N LYS A 89 0.02 -9.15 -30.15
CA LYS A 89 0.88 -10.36 -30.24
C LYS A 89 1.11 -11.05 -28.89
N CYS A 90 0.63 -10.48 -27.79
CA CYS A 90 0.67 -11.12 -26.47
C CYS A 90 -0.59 -11.96 -26.19
N TYR A 91 -1.53 -12.08 -27.14
CA TYR A 91 -2.70 -12.97 -27.03
C TYR A 91 -3.49 -12.79 -25.73
N GLN A 92 -3.76 -11.55 -25.34
CA GLN A 92 -4.42 -11.21 -24.08
C GLN A 92 -3.76 -11.87 -22.86
N GLN A 93 -2.42 -11.84 -22.80
CA GLN A 93 -1.69 -12.26 -21.63
C GLN A 93 -2.11 -11.45 -20.40
N LYS A 94 -2.53 -12.12 -19.33
CA LYS A 94 -2.85 -11.49 -18.03
C LYS A 94 -1.61 -10.82 -17.45
N VAL A 95 -1.78 -9.65 -16.83
CA VAL A 95 -0.68 -8.86 -16.28
C VAL A 95 -0.72 -8.75 -14.75
N LEU A 96 0.37 -8.27 -14.15
CA LEU A 96 0.46 -7.94 -12.74
C LEU A 96 0.84 -6.47 -12.58
N PRO A 97 0.41 -5.81 -11.49
CA PRO A 97 0.83 -4.45 -11.18
C PRO A 97 2.31 -4.43 -10.77
N VAL A 98 3.02 -3.36 -11.14
CA VAL A 98 4.41 -3.11 -10.73
C VAL A 98 4.62 -1.62 -10.49
N GLY A 99 5.42 -1.28 -9.48
CA GLY A 99 5.90 0.08 -9.27
C GLY A 99 7.21 0.30 -10.03
N SER A 100 7.32 1.39 -10.79
CA SER A 100 8.57 1.77 -11.47
C SER A 100 9.65 2.27 -10.52
N PHE A 101 9.26 2.64 -9.30
CA PHE A 101 10.14 3.20 -8.28
C PHE A 101 9.84 2.54 -6.93
N PHE A 102 10.90 2.28 -6.18
CA PHE A 102 10.82 1.71 -4.82
C PHE A 102 10.78 2.79 -3.74
N GLU A 103 11.20 4.01 -4.04
CA GLU A 103 11.17 5.12 -3.09
C GLU A 103 9.83 5.86 -3.15
N TYR A 104 9.17 5.94 -2.00
CA TYR A 104 7.94 6.70 -1.81
C TYR A 104 8.06 8.18 -2.26
N LYS A 105 9.27 8.76 -2.14
CA LYS A 105 9.54 10.18 -2.48
C LYS A 105 9.57 10.52 -3.97
N GLU A 106 9.95 9.58 -4.84
CA GLU A 106 10.06 9.88 -6.28
C GLU A 106 8.66 10.07 -6.90
N ASN A 107 7.65 9.32 -6.45
CA ASN A 107 6.27 9.44 -6.92
C ASN A 107 5.60 10.77 -6.52
N ASN A 108 5.85 11.28 -5.31
CA ASN A 108 5.27 12.57 -4.87
C ASN A 108 6.00 13.79 -5.45
N LYS A 109 7.29 13.70 -5.81
CA LYS A 109 7.95 14.75 -6.60
C LYS A 109 7.34 14.92 -7.99
N HIS A 110 6.81 13.86 -8.59
CA HIS A 110 6.11 13.93 -9.88
C HIS A 110 4.70 14.50 -9.76
N LYS A 111 4.01 14.33 -8.62
CA LYS A 111 2.76 15.06 -8.33
C LYS A 111 2.99 16.57 -8.21
N ILE A 112 4.04 17.00 -7.49
CA ILE A 112 4.34 18.42 -7.25
C ILE A 112 4.81 19.17 -8.52
N LYS A 113 5.29 18.46 -9.55
CA LYS A 113 5.76 19.07 -10.81
C LYS A 113 4.67 19.26 -11.87
N ASN A 114 3.45 18.79 -11.62
CA ASN A 114 2.34 18.82 -12.57
C ASN A 114 1.15 19.69 -12.10
N GLU A 115 1.36 20.53 -11.09
CA GLU A 115 0.51 21.69 -10.73
C GLU A 115 1.28 22.99 -11.03
#